data_AF-A0A7U9DSN9-F1
#
_entry.id   AF-A0A7U9DSN9-F1
#
_cell.length_a   1.000
_cell.length_b   1.000
_cell.length_c   1.000
_cell.angle_alpha   90.00
_cell.angle_beta   90.00
_cell.angle_gamma   90.00
#
_symmetry.space_group_name_H-M   'P 1'
#
loop_
_entity.id
_entity.type
_entity.pdbx_description
1 polymer ?
#
loop_
_entity_poly.entity_id
_entity_poly.type
_entity_poly.pdbx_seq_one_letter_code
_entity_poly.pdbx_strand_id
1 'polypeptide(L)' 'MRSAAELNDQIRALWRRAGGTLSAQERVEYELLVVEWATAIRGQVVEAA' A
#
# COMPACT_ATOMS: atom_id res chain seq x y z
N MET A 1 -8.38 -9.35 -6.56
CA MET A 1 -7.08 -8.67 -6.35
C MET A 1 -7.39 -7.19 -6.17
N ARG A 2 -6.82 -6.52 -5.16
CA ARG A 2 -7.00 -5.06 -5.00
C ARG A 2 -6.17 -4.33 -6.06
N SER A 3 -6.69 -3.22 -6.56
CA SER A 3 -5.95 -2.35 -7.49
C SER A 3 -4.83 -1.59 -6.76
N ALA A 4 -3.82 -1.12 -7.51
CA ALA A 4 -2.77 -0.30 -6.90
C ALA A 4 -3.31 1.03 -6.36
N ALA A 5 -4.38 1.57 -6.94
CA ALA A 5 -5.02 2.79 -6.44
C ALA A 5 -5.63 2.56 -5.05
N GLU A 6 -6.40 1.48 -4.88
CA GLU A 6 -7.02 1.14 -3.59
C GLU A 6 -5.98 0.86 -2.50
N LEU A 7 -4.87 0.22 -2.85
CA LEU A 7 -3.78 -0.06 -1.91
C LEU A 7 -3.05 1.22 -1.50
N ASN A 8 -2.81 2.12 -2.45
CA ASN A 8 -2.20 3.41 -2.17
C ASN A 8 -3.08 4.29 -1.27
N ASP A 9 -4.41 4.24 -1.44
CA ASP A 9 -5.35 4.96 -0.58
C ASP A 9 -5.37 4.41 0.86
N GLN A 10 -5.21 3.09 1.03
CA GLN A 10 -5.05 2.48 2.35
C GLN A 10 -3.73 2.88 3.01
N ILE A 11 -2.62 2.92 2.27
CA ILE A 11 -1.34 3.44 2.78
C ILE A 11 -1.50 4.89 3.25
N ARG A 12 -2.17 5.74 2.46
CA ARG A 12 -2.43 7.14 2.86
C ARG A 12 -3.34 7.24 4.09
N ALA A 13 -4.37 6.39 4.18
CA ALA A 13 -5.25 6.36 5.35
C ALA A 13 -4.51 5.94 6.62
N LEU A 14 -3.62 4.96 6.53
CA LEU A 14 -2.70 4.54 7.60
C LEU A 14 -1.84 5.71 8.09
N TRP A 15 -1.22 6.47 7.18
CA TRP A 15 -0.41 7.63 7.57
C TRP A 15 -1.23 8.76 8.21
N ARG A 16 -2.46 9.00 7.72
CA ARG A 16 -3.35 10.02 8.31
C ARG A 16 -3.75 9.68 9.74
N ARG A 17 -4.05 8.41 10.05
CA ARG A 17 -4.42 8.00 11.41
C ARG A 17 -3.23 7.97 12.37
N ALA A 18 -2.03 7.64 11.87
CA ALA A 18 -0.83 7.49 12.70
C ALA A 18 -0.21 8.83 13.15
N GLY A 19 -0.63 9.96 12.58
CA GLY A 19 -0.22 11.29 13.06
C GLY A 19 1.27 11.60 12.87
N GLY A 20 1.96 10.93 11.93
CA GLY A 20 3.35 11.22 11.55
C GLY A 20 4.36 10.10 11.84
N THR A 21 4.03 9.16 12.73
CA THR A 21 4.89 7.98 13.00
C THR A 21 4.06 6.73 13.21
N LEU A 22 4.44 5.63 12.55
CA LEU A 22 3.80 4.33 12.71
C LEU A 22 4.28 3.65 13.99
N SER A 23 3.34 3.09 14.75
CA SER A 23 3.63 2.09 15.78
C SER A 23 4.24 0.82 15.18
N ALA A 24 4.75 -0.08 16.03
CA ALA A 24 5.30 -1.35 15.57
C ALA A 24 4.28 -2.20 14.80
N GLN A 25 3.02 -2.21 15.24
CA GLN A 25 1.96 -2.96 14.56
C GLN A 25 1.54 -2.31 13.24
N GLU A 26 1.47 -0.99 13.21
CA GLU A 26 1.19 -0.23 11.99
C GLU A 26 2.31 -0.36 10.95
N ARG A 27 3.57 -0.55 11.37
CA ARG A 27 4.67 -0.87 10.46
C ARG A 27 4.47 -2.20 9.75
N VAL A 28 4.01 -3.24 10.47
CA VAL A 28 3.71 -4.53 9.85
C VAL A 28 2.60 -4.39 8.80
N GLU A 29 1.54 -3.64 9.12
CA GLU A 29 0.47 -3.35 8.15
C GLU A 29 1.00 -2.56 6.94
N TYR A 30 1.83 -1.55 7.17
CA TYR A 30 2.46 -0.76 6.10
C TYR A 30 3.30 -1.64 5.16
N GLU A 31 4.15 -2.50 5.71
CA GLU A 31 5.03 -3.38 4.93
C GLU A 31 4.22 -4.33 4.04
N LEU A 32 3.15 -4.92 4.58
CA LEU A 32 2.24 -5.76 3.81
C LEU A 32 1.56 -4.97 2.67
N LEU A 33 1.05 -3.78 2.97
CA LEU A 33 0.41 -2.93 1.96
C LEU A 33 1.38 -2.51 0.86
N VAL A 34 2.63 -2.20 1.18
CA VAL A 34 3.67 -1.82 0.20
C VAL A 34 4.02 -3.00 -0.71
N VAL A 35 4.16 -4.22 -0.16
CA VAL A 35 4.45 -5.42 -0.97
C VAL A 35 3.31 -5.72 -1.94
N GLU A 36 2.06 -5.64 -1.47
CA GLU A 36 0.89 -5.86 -2.33
C GLU A 36 0.77 -4.77 -3.39
N TRP A 37 0.99 -3.51 -3.02
CA TRP A 37 0.96 -2.38 -3.95
C TRP A 37 2.01 -2.52 -5.06
N ALA A 38 3.25 -2.87 -4.70
CA ALA A 38 4.31 -3.11 -5.68
C ALA A 38 3.96 -4.26 -6.65
N THR A 39 3.26 -5.28 -6.16
CA THR A 39 2.80 -6.40 -6.99
C THR A 39 1.68 -5.97 -7.94
N ALA A 40 0.71 -5.18 -7.47
CA ALA A 40 -0.36 -4.63 -8.29
C ALA A 40 0.18 -3.69 -9.39
N ILE A 41 1.13 -2.81 -9.06
CA ILE A 41 1.78 -1.92 -10.05
C ILE A 41 2.49 -2.73 -11.15
N ARG A 42 3.26 -3.76 -10.78
CA ARG A 42 3.92 -4.61 -11.79
C ARG A 42 2.91 -5.32 -12.69
N GLY A 43 1.78 -5.79 -12.14
CA GLY A 43 0.70 -6.38 -12.93
C GLY A 43 0.10 -5.39 -13.94
N GLN A 44 -0.19 -4.16 -13.51
CA GLN A 44 -0.75 -3.12 -14.38
C GLN A 44 0.22 -2.66 -15.49
N VAL A 45 1.53 -2.64 -15.21
CA VAL A 45 2.55 -2.31 -16.22
C VAL A 45 2.61 -3.39 -17.32
N VAL A 46 2.46 -4.67 -16.95
CA VAL A 46 2.46 -5.78 -17.92
C VAL A 46 1.23 -5.73 -18.83
N GLU A 47 0.06 -5.31 -18.33
CA GLU A 47 -1.15 -5.17 -19.15
C GLU A 47 -1.09 -3.99 -20.15
N ALA A 48 -0.20 -3.02 -19.93
CA ALA A 48 -0.11 -1.81 -20.73
C ALA A 48 1.00 -1.82 -21.81
N ALA A 49 1.80 -2.89 -21.90
CA ALA A 49 2.95 -3.02 -22.83
C ALA A 49 2.62 -3.94 -24.02
#